data_AF-A0A8S2KT94-F1
#
_entry.id   AF-A0A8S2KT94-F1
#
_cell.length_a   1.000
_cell.length_b   1.000
_cell.length_c   1.000
_cell.angle_alpha   90.00
_cell.angle_beta   90.00
_cell.angle_gamma   90.00
#
_symmetry.space_group_name_H-M   'P 1'
#
loop_
_entity.id
_entity.type
_entity.pdbx_description
1 polymer ?
#
loop_
_entity_poly.entity_id
_entity_poly.type
_entity_poly.pdbx_seq_one_letter_code
_entity_poly.pdbx_strand_id
1 'polypeptide(L)'
;QNNLPKNHPLIASVLNNIGNVYHEKKEYELAMANCKEALIIQLACIPNHVHTADTYNSIGVVYRDGFRNYSEALINFEKALNIEQLSLPESHPSILDTQQNTQSCKERVECN
;
A
#
# COMPACT_ATOMS: atom_id res chain seq x y z
N GLN A 1 -29.69 12.85 2.64
CA GLN A 1 -28.53 12.12 3.21
C GLN A 1 -27.76 11.50 2.06
N ASN A 2 -26.55 11.99 1.78
CA ASN A 2 -25.65 11.37 0.82
C ASN A 2 -24.97 10.19 1.50
N ASN A 3 -25.65 9.04 1.55
CA ASN A 3 -25.01 7.78 1.92
C ASN A 3 -24.06 7.41 0.79
N LEU A 4 -22.76 7.61 1.01
CA LEU A 4 -21.74 7.02 0.15
C LEU A 4 -22.01 5.50 0.11
N PRO A 5 -22.05 4.87 -1.08
CA PRO A 5 -22.12 3.42 -1.18
C PRO A 5 -21.01 2.79 -0.33
N LYS A 6 -21.27 1.65 0.31
CA LYS A 6 -20.28 0.97 1.19
C LYS A 6 -18.91 0.73 0.52
N ASN A 7 -18.86 0.75 -0.81
CA ASN A 7 -17.65 0.55 -1.61
C ASN A 7 -17.13 1.87 -2.21
N HIS A 8 -17.44 3.02 -1.62
CA HIS A 8 -16.95 4.28 -2.15
C HIS A 8 -15.43 4.40 -1.97
N PRO A 9 -14.66 4.78 -3.00
CA PRO A 9 -13.19 4.89 -2.91
C PRO A 9 -12.67 5.73 -1.73
N LEU A 10 -13.42 6.75 -1.32
CA LEU A 10 -13.09 7.56 -0.15
C LEU A 10 -13.07 6.77 1.17
N ILE A 11 -13.91 5.75 1.31
CA ILE A 11 -13.91 4.86 2.49
C ILE A 11 -12.58 4.10 2.54
N ALA A 12 -12.09 3.63 1.39
CA ALA A 12 -10.79 2.96 1.31
C ALA A 12 -9.63 3.91 1.67
N SER A 13 -9.65 5.16 1.21
CA SER A 13 -8.62 6.14 1.58
C SER A 13 -8.60 6.40 3.10
N VAL A 14 -9.78 6.47 3.74
CA VAL A 14 -9.87 6.61 5.20
C VAL A 14 -9.32 5.38 5.92
N LEU A 15 -9.68 4.17 5.46
CA LEU A 15 -9.17 2.91 6.02
C LEU A 15 -7.64 2.83 5.88
N ASN A 16 -7.08 3.20 4.73
CA ASN A 16 -5.62 3.23 4.56
C ASN A 16 -4.95 4.19 5.54
N ASN A 17 -5.52 5.38 5.75
CA ASN A 17 -5.01 6.34 6.73
C ASN A 17 -5.10 5.82 8.16
N ILE A 18 -6.18 5.12 8.52
CA ILE A 18 -6.30 4.44 9.83
C ILE A 18 -5.21 3.36 9.96
N GLY A 19 -4.97 2.61 8.88
CA GLY A 19 -3.90 1.63 8.80
C GLY A 19 -2.53 2.24 9.10
N ASN A 20 -2.22 3.39 8.48
CA ASN A 20 -0.98 4.13 8.72
C ASN A 20 -0.86 4.61 10.17
N VAL A 21 -1.94 5.10 10.79
CA VAL A 21 -1.94 5.48 12.20
C VAL A 21 -1.63 4.28 13.11
N TYR A 22 -2.17 3.09 12.81
CA TYR A 22 -1.84 1.88 13.57
C TYR A 22 -0.39 1.42 13.33
N HIS A 23 0.14 1.57 12.12
CA HIS A 23 1.54 1.29 11.82
C HIS A 23 2.49 2.19 12.65
N GLU A 24 2.21 3.49 12.73
CA GLU A 24 2.98 4.43 13.56
C GLU A 24 2.94 4.07 15.06
N LYS A 25 1.80 3.52 15.50
CA LYS A 25 1.64 2.95 16.85
C LYS A 25 2.30 1.58 17.05
N LYS A 26 2.86 0.99 15.99
CA LYS A 26 3.42 -0.37 15.96
C LYS A 26 2.38 -1.48 16.21
N GLU A 27 1.10 -1.17 15.97
CA GLU A 27 -0.02 -2.12 16.04
C GLU A 27 -0.22 -2.73 14.64
N TYR A 28 0.74 -3.55 14.20
CA TYR A 28 0.88 -3.98 12.80
C TYR A 28 -0.25 -4.88 12.30
N GLU A 29 -0.85 -5.69 13.16
CA GLU A 29 -2.00 -6.54 12.80
C GLU A 29 -3.23 -5.69 12.47
N LEU A 30 -3.47 -4.62 13.23
CA LEU A 30 -4.57 -3.68 12.98
C LEU A 30 -4.28 -2.82 11.74
N ALA A 31 -3.03 -2.41 11.55
CA ALA A 31 -2.60 -1.74 10.32
C ALA A 31 -2.90 -2.59 9.09
N MET A 32 -2.47 -3.86 9.12
CA MET A 32 -2.69 -4.82 8.04
C MET A 32 -4.17 -5.07 7.76
N ALA A 33 -5.01 -5.21 8.81
CA ALA A 33 -6.44 -5.42 8.64
C ALA A 33 -7.12 -4.25 7.90
N ASN A 34 -6.82 -3.02 8.31
CA ASN A 34 -7.39 -1.82 7.69
C ASN A 34 -6.91 -1.64 6.24
N CYS A 35 -5.61 -1.82 5.96
CA CYS A 35 -5.08 -1.69 4.60
C CYS A 35 -5.64 -2.78 3.66
N LYS A 36 -5.85 -4.01 4.15
CA LYS A 36 -6.48 -5.09 3.35
C LYS A 36 -7.95 -4.77 3.04
N GLU A 37 -8.70 -4.24 3.99
CA GLU A 37 -10.09 -3.82 3.75
C GLU A 37 -10.16 -2.67 2.74
N ALA A 38 -9.27 -1.68 2.84
CA ALA A 38 -9.12 -0.61 1.86
C ALA A 38 -8.85 -1.16 0.45
N LEU A 39 -7.91 -2.11 0.35
CA LEU A 39 -7.52 -2.71 -0.92
C LEU A 39 -8.69 -3.47 -1.58
N ILE A 40 -9.50 -4.19 -0.81
CA ILE A 40 -10.68 -4.90 -1.34
C ILE A 40 -11.65 -3.92 -2.01
N ILE A 41 -11.94 -2.78 -1.36
CA ILE A 41 -12.83 -1.75 -1.90
C ILE A 41 -12.22 -1.12 -3.17
N GLN A 42 -10.93 -0.80 -3.14
CA GLN A 42 -10.22 -0.19 -4.26
C GLN A 42 -10.13 -1.11 -5.47
N LEU A 43 -9.84 -2.40 -5.30
CA LEU A 43 -9.81 -3.35 -6.40
C LEU A 43 -11.18 -3.51 -7.06
N ALA A 44 -12.27 -3.33 -6.30
CA ALA A 44 -13.63 -3.39 -6.84
C ALA A 44 -14.05 -2.13 -7.62
N CYS A 45 -13.44 -0.97 -7.38
CA CYS A 45 -13.90 0.31 -7.93
C CYS A 45 -12.86 1.06 -8.77
N ILE A 46 -11.59 1.02 -8.38
CA ILE A 46 -10.48 1.80 -8.96
C ILE A 46 -9.15 1.01 -8.98
N PRO A 47 -9.08 -0.19 -9.61
CA PRO A 47 -7.95 -1.11 -9.45
C PRO A 47 -6.59 -0.57 -9.91
N ASN A 48 -6.55 0.32 -10.90
CA ASN A 48 -5.32 0.91 -11.44
C ASN A 48 -5.20 2.41 -11.13
N HIS A 49 -5.63 2.82 -9.93
CA HIS A 49 -5.58 4.21 -9.49
C HIS A 49 -4.49 4.41 -8.44
N VAL A 50 -3.96 5.64 -8.34
CA VAL A 50 -2.88 5.99 -7.39
C VAL A 50 -3.20 5.61 -5.95
N HIS A 51 -4.44 5.80 -5.49
CA HIS A 51 -4.87 5.35 -4.15
C HIS A 51 -4.72 3.83 -3.90
N THR A 52 -4.88 3.02 -4.95
CA THR A 52 -4.68 1.57 -4.88
C THR A 52 -3.19 1.26 -4.76
N ALA A 53 -2.34 2.01 -5.46
CA ALA A 53 -0.88 1.93 -5.28
C ALA A 53 -0.45 2.34 -3.87
N ASP A 54 -0.97 3.45 -3.33
CA ASP A 54 -0.68 3.91 -1.97
C ASP A 54 -1.02 2.83 -0.92
N THR A 55 -2.10 2.08 -1.15
CA THR A 55 -2.55 1.03 -0.24
C THR A 55 -1.65 -0.20 -0.34
N TYR A 56 -1.22 -0.59 -1.56
CA TYR A 56 -0.19 -1.62 -1.72
C TYR A 56 1.13 -1.21 -1.06
N ASN A 57 1.56 0.04 -1.21
CA ASN A 57 2.74 0.58 -0.53
C ASN A 57 2.60 0.47 0.99
N SER A 58 1.45 0.85 1.54
CA SER A 58 1.17 0.79 2.98
C SER A 58 1.23 -0.66 3.49
N ILE A 59 0.68 -1.63 2.74
CA ILE A 59 0.80 -3.07 3.05
C ILE A 59 2.27 -3.53 3.01
N GLY A 60 3.03 -3.09 2.01
CA GLY A 60 4.45 -3.41 1.88
C GLY A 60 5.28 -2.93 3.07
N VAL A 61 5.02 -1.69 3.52
CA VAL A 61 5.64 -1.10 4.71
C VAL A 61 5.30 -1.90 5.97
N VAL A 62 4.02 -2.30 6.15
CA VAL A 62 3.63 -3.12 7.32
C VAL A 62 4.32 -4.50 7.31
N TYR A 63 4.47 -5.15 6.15
CA TYR A 63 5.24 -6.39 6.06
C TYR A 63 6.72 -6.22 6.40
N ARG A 64 7.35 -5.17 5.86
CA ARG A 64 8.76 -4.87 6.07
C ARG A 64 9.04 -4.56 7.55
N ASP A 65 8.25 -3.67 8.13
CA ASP A 65 8.54 -3.09 9.44
C ASP A 65 7.93 -3.93 10.56
N GLY A 66 6.70 -4.42 10.40
CA GLY A 66 6.00 -5.17 11.43
C GLY A 66 6.36 -6.65 11.46
N PHE A 67 6.22 -7.31 10.31
CA PHE A 67 6.39 -8.77 10.22
C PHE A 67 7.81 -9.19 9.81
N ARG A 68 8.69 -8.22 9.48
CA ARG A 68 10.03 -8.46 8.94
C ARG A 68 10.03 -9.41 7.73
N ASN A 69 8.94 -9.43 6.98
CA ASN A 69 8.77 -10.28 5.81
C ASN A 69 9.06 -9.46 4.55
N TYR A 70 10.33 -9.45 4.14
CA TYR A 70 10.79 -8.65 3.00
C TYR A 70 10.29 -9.18 1.66
N SER A 71 10.02 -10.48 1.54
CA SER A 71 9.48 -11.09 0.32
C SER A 71 8.06 -10.63 0.04
N GLU A 72 7.18 -10.67 1.05
CA GLU A 72 5.82 -10.14 0.92
C GLU A 72 5.82 -8.61 0.75
N ALA A 73 6.71 -7.90 1.44
CA ALA A 73 6.87 -6.46 1.25
C ALA A 73 7.24 -6.13 -0.21
N LEU A 74 8.19 -6.86 -0.78
CA LEU A 74 8.64 -6.69 -2.15
C LEU A 74 7.50 -6.88 -3.15
N ILE A 75 6.72 -7.95 -3.02
CA ILE A 75 5.57 -8.23 -3.89
C ILE A 75 4.57 -7.05 -3.89
N ASN A 76 4.33 -6.45 -2.71
CA ASN A 76 3.40 -5.33 -2.60
C ASN A 76 3.99 -4.03 -3.18
N PHE A 77 5.27 -3.75 -2.95
CA PHE A 77 5.93 -2.60 -3.57
C PHE A 77 5.99 -2.70 -5.10
N GLU A 78 6.23 -3.88 -5.67
CA GLU A 78 6.23 -4.08 -7.12
C GLU A 78 4.83 -3.87 -7.73
N LYS A 79 3.77 -4.28 -7.02
CA LYS A 79 2.38 -3.99 -7.44
C LYS A 79 2.06 -2.50 -7.39
N ALA A 80 2.49 -1.80 -6.33
CA ALA A 80 2.33 -0.35 -6.24
C ALA A 80 3.05 0.36 -7.39
N LEU A 81 4.31 0.01 -7.63
CA LEU A 81 5.14 0.60 -8.68
C LEU A 81 4.51 0.42 -10.06
N ASN A 82 3.97 -0.76 -10.36
CA ASN A 82 3.29 -1.01 -11.62
C ASN A 82 2.11 -0.07 -11.85
N ILE A 83 1.28 0.14 -10.82
CA ILE A 83 0.12 1.04 -10.91
C ILE A 83 0.57 2.50 -11.02
N GLU A 84 1.58 2.91 -10.25
CA GLU A 84 2.13 4.27 -10.31
C GLU A 84 2.68 4.58 -11.70
N GLN A 85 3.45 3.67 -12.30
CA GLN A 85 4.00 3.83 -13.66
C GLN A 85 2.90 3.93 -14.74
N LEU A 86 1.73 3.34 -14.51
CA LEU A 86 0.59 3.45 -15.42
C LEU A 86 -0.20 4.75 -15.22
N SER A 87 -0.14 5.35 -14.04
CA SER A 87 -1.05 6.43 -13.61
C SER A 87 -0.37 7.80 -13.50
N LEU A 88 0.96 7.82 -13.37
CA LEU A 88 1.74 9.01 -13.05
C LEU A 88 2.87 9.23 -14.06
N PRO A 89 3.33 10.48 -14.26
CA PRO A 89 4.56 10.74 -15.00
C PRO A 89 5.76 10.06 -14.34
N GLU A 90 6.73 9.61 -15.13
CA GLU A 90 7.91 8.88 -14.65
C GLU A 90 8.72 9.63 -13.57
N SER A 91 8.68 10.97 -13.58
CA SER A 91 9.35 11.84 -12.60
C SER A 91 8.56 12.06 -11.30
N HIS A 92 7.42 11.40 -11.12
CA HIS A 92 6.59 11.61 -9.93
C HIS A 92 7.29 11.06 -8.67
N PRO A 93 7.34 11.83 -7.56
CA PRO A 93 8.04 11.42 -6.34
C PRO A 93 7.63 10.04 -5.79
N SER A 94 6.34 9.70 -5.84
CA SER A 94 5.84 8.39 -5.40
C SER A 94 6.54 7.21 -6.10
N ILE A 95 6.82 7.32 -7.40
CA ILE A 95 7.54 6.27 -8.14
C ILE A 95 8.94 6.07 -7.57
N LEU A 96 9.64 7.18 -7.27
CA LEU A 96 10.99 7.14 -6.72
C LEU A 96 11.00 6.53 -5.31
N ASP A 97 10.04 6.92 -4.46
CA ASP A 97 9.90 6.40 -3.10
C ASP A 97 9.60 4.89 -3.12
N THR A 98 8.68 4.45 -3.98
CA THR A 98 8.34 3.02 -4.16
C THR A 98 9.53 2.24 -4.71
N GLN A 99 10.30 2.79 -5.65
CA GLN A 99 11.52 2.16 -6.17
C GLN A 99 12.59 2.00 -5.08
N GLN A 100 12.78 3.00 -4.22
CA GLN A 100 13.70 2.91 -3.08
C GLN A 100 13.26 1.82 -2.11
N ASN A 101 11.98 1.77 -1.77
CA ASN A 101 11.41 0.73 -0.91
C ASN A 101 11.57 -0.67 -1.52
N THR A 102 11.31 -0.81 -2.82
CA THR A 102 11.51 -2.04 -3.60
C THR A 102 12.96 -2.50 -3.54
N GLN A 103 13.91 -1.60 -3.82
CA GLN A 103 15.33 -1.91 -3.83
C GLN A 103 15.84 -2.34 -2.44
N SER A 104 15.43 -1.62 -1.39
CA SER A 104 15.79 -1.97 -0.01
C SER A 104 15.27 -3.36 0.39
N CYS A 105 14.06 -3.72 -0.05
CA CYS A 105 13.52 -5.05 0.18
C CYS A 105 14.26 -6.13 -0.63
N LYS A 106 14.60 -5.89 -1.89
CA LYS A 106 15.37 -6.83 -2.73
C LYS A 106 16.69 -7.22 -2.06
N GLU A 107 17.45 -6.23 -1.62
CA GLU A 107 18.74 -6.44 -0.94
C GLU A 107 18.59 -7.31 0.31
N ARG A 108 17.52 -7.12 1.11
CA ARG A 108 17.29 -7.92 2.31
C ARG A 108 16.76 -9.32 2.03
N VAL A 109 16.05 -9.53 0.93
CA VAL A 109 15.64 -10.88 0.51
C VAL A 109 16.86 -11.67 0.06
N GLU A 110 17.78 -11.06 -0.69
CA GLU A 110 18.99 -11.72 -1.19
C GLU A 110 20.01 -12.08 -0.09
N CYS A 111 19.97 -11.39 1.06
CA CYS A 111 20.86 -11.65 2.20
C CYS A 111 20.37 -12.76 3.17
N ASN A 112 19.13 -13.25 3.04
CA ASN A 112 18.53 -14.28 3.89
C ASN A 112 18.53 -15.65 3.22
#